data_AF-A0A7J0CRR6-F1
#
_entry.id   AF-A0A7J0CRR6-F1
#
_cell.length_a   1.000
_cell.length_b   1.000
_cell.length_c   1.000
_cell.angle_alpha   90.00
_cell.angle_beta   90.00
_cell.angle_gamma   90.00
#
_symmetry.space_group_name_H-M   'P 1'
#
loop_
_entity.id
_entity.type
_entity.pdbx_description
1 polymer ?
#
loop_
_entity_poly.entity_id
_entity_poly.type
_entity_poly.pdbx_seq_one_letter_code
_entity_poly.pdbx_strand_id
1 'polypeptide(L)'
;MLAALITVRVLAGEHLARRAAPFLVLAPAAVWAGVSADGYFAAVAAWSVALLALAATRRVRFPAAAAVGGGLLFGWTCYLSYGLGLMATVLLMVLVLARTARPVVPFLLGALVVPAAFTLAGFHWWTAYHLLVERYYQGAGGIRPYAYWVWANLACAVLASGLAAVAGVRRSASYAFGAVRALRTGDTAPRTGNTATRAPARRLALLVLAALVALLAADLSGMSKAETERIWQPFLLWLLPAAALLPARTARYWLVASVVPALLINHLLWTGW
;
A
#
# COMPACT_ATOMS: atom_id res chain seq x y z
N MET A 1 -10.85 0.14 -0.06
CA MET A 1 -10.96 -0.95 0.96
C MET A 1 -11.21 -2.34 0.35
N LEU A 2 -12.25 -2.54 -0.46
CA LEU A 2 -12.59 -3.87 -1.02
C LEU A 2 -11.43 -4.54 -1.78
N ALA A 3 -10.74 -3.81 -2.65
CA ALA A 3 -9.62 -4.33 -3.43
C ALA A 3 -8.46 -4.87 -2.54
N ALA A 4 -8.18 -4.20 -1.41
CA ALA A 4 -7.19 -4.68 -0.44
C ALA A 4 -7.65 -5.99 0.23
N LEU A 5 -8.93 -6.11 0.60
CA LEU A 5 -9.48 -7.35 1.17
C LEU A 5 -9.43 -8.52 0.17
N ILE A 6 -9.74 -8.27 -1.10
CA ILE A 6 -9.61 -9.28 -2.17
C ILE A 6 -8.15 -9.73 -2.28
N THR A 7 -7.20 -8.79 -2.32
CA THR A 7 -5.76 -9.08 -2.40
C THR A 7 -5.30 -9.94 -1.21
N VAL A 8 -5.66 -9.54 0.01
CA VAL A 8 -5.33 -10.29 1.24
C VAL A 8 -5.96 -11.68 1.22
N ARG A 9 -7.24 -11.80 0.83
CA ARG A 9 -7.93 -13.10 0.74
C ARG A 9 -7.22 -14.06 -0.20
N VAL A 10 -6.79 -13.54 -1.36
CA VAL A 10 -6.18 -14.33 -2.42
C VAL A 10 -4.74 -14.73 -2.09
N LEU A 11 -3.95 -13.86 -1.45
CA LEU A 11 -2.54 -14.12 -1.13
C LEU A 11 -2.34 -14.78 0.24
N ALA A 12 -3.08 -14.32 1.25
CA ALA A 12 -2.92 -14.66 2.67
C ALA A 12 -4.16 -15.36 3.29
N GLY A 13 -5.16 -15.70 2.47
CA GLY A 13 -6.30 -16.50 2.90
C GLY A 13 -7.45 -15.70 3.50
N GLU A 14 -8.63 -16.31 3.49
CA GLU A 14 -9.88 -15.67 3.86
C GLU A 14 -9.98 -15.30 5.34
N HIS A 15 -9.38 -16.11 6.22
CA HIS A 15 -9.39 -15.84 7.66
C HIS A 15 -8.70 -14.50 7.99
N LEU A 16 -7.54 -14.22 7.40
CA LEU A 16 -6.83 -12.95 7.62
C LEU A 16 -7.57 -11.78 6.96
N ALA A 17 -8.19 -11.98 5.79
CA ALA A 17 -9.00 -10.95 5.16
C ALA A 17 -10.21 -10.54 6.04
N ARG A 18 -10.93 -11.53 6.60
CA ARG A 18 -12.05 -11.25 7.52
C ARG A 18 -11.59 -10.54 8.79
N ARG A 19 -10.41 -10.89 9.32
CA ARG A 19 -9.82 -10.22 10.49
C ARG A 19 -9.33 -8.80 10.19
N ALA A 20 -8.91 -8.53 8.95
CA ALA A 20 -8.48 -7.20 8.51
C ALA A 20 -9.66 -6.25 8.26
N ALA A 21 -10.80 -6.77 7.79
CA ALA A 21 -11.97 -5.99 7.40
C ALA A 21 -12.39 -4.87 8.38
N PRO A 22 -12.58 -5.11 9.69
CA PRO A 22 -13.00 -4.03 10.60
C PRO A 22 -11.95 -2.93 10.73
N PHE A 23 -10.65 -3.26 10.67
CA PHE A 23 -9.57 -2.27 10.73
C PHE A 23 -9.44 -1.45 9.46
N LEU A 24 -9.76 -2.02 8.28
CA LEU A 24 -9.78 -1.26 7.04
C LEU A 24 -10.94 -0.25 7.01
N VAL A 25 -12.10 -0.64 7.53
CA VAL A 25 -13.30 0.21 7.54
C VAL A 25 -13.18 1.33 8.58
N LEU A 26 -12.63 1.01 9.75
CA LEU A 26 -12.56 1.94 10.89
C LEU A 26 -11.21 2.67 10.98
N ALA A 27 -10.38 2.62 9.94
CA ALA A 27 -9.11 3.33 9.91
C ALA A 27 -9.33 4.85 9.94
N PRO A 28 -8.56 5.63 10.72
CA PRO A 28 -8.66 7.10 10.73
C PRO A 28 -8.57 7.72 9.34
N ALA A 29 -7.74 7.15 8.46
CA ALA A 29 -7.61 7.55 7.06
C ALA A 29 -8.94 7.58 6.27
N ALA A 30 -9.97 6.87 6.71
CA ALA A 30 -11.29 6.90 6.07
C ALA A 30 -11.97 8.27 6.17
N VAL A 31 -11.66 9.07 7.19
CA VAL A 31 -12.23 10.42 7.38
C VAL A 31 -11.85 11.34 6.22
N TRP A 32 -10.60 11.29 5.78
CA TRP A 32 -10.10 12.13 4.69
C TRP A 32 -10.35 11.55 3.30
N ALA A 33 -10.58 10.23 3.21
CA ALA A 33 -10.78 9.52 1.95
C ALA A 33 -11.94 10.04 1.10
N GLY A 34 -12.98 10.61 1.71
CA GLY A 34 -14.16 11.13 1.02
C GLY A 34 -14.05 12.58 0.56
N VAL A 35 -13.03 13.31 1.05
CA VAL A 35 -12.89 14.77 0.85
C VAL A 35 -11.69 15.10 -0.03
N SER A 36 -10.78 14.14 -0.28
CA SER A 36 -9.60 14.33 -1.12
C SER A 36 -9.58 13.42 -2.36
N ALA A 37 -8.84 13.86 -3.40
CA ALA A 37 -8.58 13.06 -4.60
C ALA A 37 -7.78 11.77 -4.28
N ASP A 38 -7.18 11.68 -3.09
CA ASP A 38 -6.33 10.57 -2.68
C ASP A 38 -7.13 9.30 -2.45
N GLY A 39 -8.40 9.43 -2.07
CA GLY A 39 -9.34 8.30 -2.05
C GLY A 39 -9.49 7.66 -3.43
N TYR A 40 -9.58 8.48 -4.47
CA TYR A 40 -9.62 8.03 -5.87
C TYR A 40 -8.27 7.41 -6.28
N PHE A 41 -7.14 8.07 -5.98
CA PHE A 41 -5.81 7.54 -6.30
C PHE A 41 -5.56 6.18 -5.63
N ALA A 42 -5.93 6.08 -4.36
CA ALA A 42 -5.83 4.84 -3.58
C ALA A 42 -6.76 3.76 -4.14
N ALA A 43 -7.96 4.10 -4.62
CA ALA A 43 -8.88 3.15 -5.23
C ALA A 43 -8.30 2.57 -6.53
N VAL A 44 -7.81 3.42 -7.45
CA VAL A 44 -7.19 2.98 -8.71
C VAL A 44 -5.99 2.09 -8.43
N ALA A 45 -5.05 2.55 -7.60
CA ALA A 45 -3.86 1.80 -7.23
C ALA A 45 -4.22 0.46 -6.57
N ALA A 46 -5.21 0.46 -5.68
CA ALA A 46 -5.63 -0.77 -5.00
C ALA A 46 -6.24 -1.80 -5.96
N TRP A 47 -7.04 -1.36 -6.91
CA TRP A 47 -7.62 -2.24 -7.93
C TRP A 47 -6.57 -2.79 -8.88
N SER A 48 -5.54 -2.01 -9.23
CA SER A 48 -4.39 -2.52 -9.99
C SER A 48 -3.74 -3.72 -9.28
N VAL A 49 -3.45 -3.59 -7.98
CA VAL A 49 -2.85 -4.66 -7.19
C VAL A 49 -3.80 -5.85 -7.04
N ALA A 50 -5.09 -5.62 -6.81
CA ALA A 50 -6.07 -6.70 -6.67
C ALA A 50 -6.23 -7.52 -7.96
N LEU A 51 -6.31 -6.86 -9.11
CA LEU A 51 -6.40 -7.53 -10.41
C LEU A 51 -5.12 -8.31 -10.72
N LEU A 52 -3.94 -7.75 -10.42
CA LEU A 52 -2.68 -8.48 -10.55
C LEU A 52 -2.64 -9.72 -9.64
N ALA A 53 -3.08 -9.60 -8.38
CA ALA A 53 -3.13 -10.73 -7.45
C ALA A 53 -4.10 -11.82 -7.91
N LEU A 54 -5.27 -11.45 -8.44
CA LEU A 54 -6.24 -12.37 -9.02
C LEU A 54 -5.69 -13.08 -10.26
N ALA A 55 -5.01 -12.35 -11.14
CA ALA A 55 -4.36 -12.90 -12.32
C ALA A 55 -3.22 -13.86 -11.96
N ALA A 56 -2.34 -13.45 -11.04
CA ALA A 56 -1.18 -14.23 -10.59
C ALA A 56 -1.57 -15.54 -9.90
N THR A 57 -2.66 -15.53 -9.12
CA THR A 57 -3.18 -16.74 -8.44
C THR A 57 -4.18 -17.53 -9.27
N ARG A 58 -4.52 -17.07 -10.49
CA ARG A 58 -5.50 -17.68 -11.40
C ARG A 58 -6.87 -17.94 -10.75
N ARG A 59 -7.33 -17.01 -9.92
CA ARG A 59 -8.63 -17.07 -9.21
C ARG A 59 -9.80 -16.46 -10.00
N VAL A 60 -9.55 -16.07 -11.25
CA VAL A 60 -10.53 -15.47 -12.18
C VAL A 60 -10.59 -16.27 -13.48
N ARG A 61 -11.74 -16.21 -14.16
CA ARG A 61 -11.97 -16.93 -15.43
C ARG A 61 -11.01 -16.53 -16.54
N PHE A 62 -10.64 -15.24 -16.59
CA PHE A 62 -9.73 -14.69 -17.62
C PHE A 62 -8.52 -13.97 -16.96
N PRO A 63 -7.47 -14.71 -16.55
CA PRO A 63 -6.32 -14.13 -15.87
C PRO A 63 -5.56 -13.09 -16.70
N ALA A 64 -5.47 -13.27 -18.02
CA ALA A 64 -4.80 -12.33 -18.91
C ALA A 64 -5.54 -10.98 -18.97
N ALA A 65 -6.87 -11.00 -19.08
CA ALA A 65 -7.69 -9.79 -19.09
C ALA A 65 -7.59 -9.04 -17.75
N ALA A 66 -7.60 -9.76 -16.62
CA ALA A 66 -7.36 -9.16 -15.31
C ALA A 66 -5.96 -8.55 -15.20
N ALA A 67 -4.92 -9.21 -15.74
CA ALA A 67 -3.58 -8.65 -15.77
C ALA A 67 -3.51 -7.37 -16.62
N VAL A 68 -4.09 -7.35 -17.83
CA VAL A 68 -4.18 -6.15 -18.68
C VAL A 68 -4.92 -5.03 -17.97
N GLY A 69 -6.08 -5.31 -17.38
CA GLY A 69 -6.85 -4.30 -16.63
C GLY A 69 -6.09 -3.77 -15.41
N GLY A 70 -5.41 -4.65 -14.67
CA GLY A 70 -4.54 -4.23 -13.57
C GLY A 70 -3.36 -3.37 -14.03
N GLY A 71 -2.80 -3.71 -15.19
CA GLY A 71 -1.75 -2.96 -15.86
C GLY A 71 -2.22 -1.56 -16.25
N LEU A 72 -3.36 -1.47 -16.94
CA LEU A 72 -3.98 -0.21 -17.35
C LEU A 72 -4.18 0.74 -16.16
N LEU A 73 -4.70 0.21 -15.05
CA LEU A 73 -4.87 0.98 -13.81
C LEU A 73 -3.54 1.41 -13.20
N PHE A 74 -2.47 0.60 -13.32
CA PHE A 74 -1.14 1.01 -12.88
C PHE A 74 -0.55 2.12 -13.75
N GLY A 75 -0.67 2.00 -15.08
CA GLY A 75 -0.29 3.05 -16.02
C GLY A 75 -1.01 4.37 -15.70
N TRP A 76 -2.31 4.31 -15.43
CA TRP A 76 -3.09 5.46 -14.97
C TRP A 76 -2.59 5.99 -13.62
N THR A 77 -2.30 5.12 -12.66
CA THR A 77 -1.76 5.48 -11.34
C THR A 77 -0.46 6.30 -11.44
N CYS A 78 0.45 5.95 -12.36
CA CYS A 78 1.69 6.70 -12.60
C CYS A 78 1.48 8.10 -13.19
N TYR A 79 0.30 8.38 -13.76
CA TYR A 79 -0.08 9.68 -14.31
C TYR A 79 -0.96 10.51 -13.35
N LEU A 80 -1.51 9.88 -12.30
CA LEU A 80 -2.20 10.60 -11.22
C LEU A 80 -1.23 11.29 -10.28
N SER A 81 -0.09 10.66 -9.98
CA SER A 81 1.01 11.27 -9.22
C SER A 81 2.32 10.53 -9.45
N TYR A 82 3.41 11.28 -9.63
CA TYR A 82 4.75 10.76 -9.86
C TYR A 82 5.22 9.81 -8.74
N GLY A 83 4.85 10.09 -7.50
CA GLY A 83 5.21 9.25 -6.35
C GLY A 83 4.55 7.87 -6.37
N LEU A 84 3.40 7.72 -7.03
CA LEU A 84 2.65 6.46 -7.06
C LEU A 84 3.29 5.40 -7.97
N GLY A 85 4.31 5.76 -8.75
CA GLY A 85 5.18 4.78 -9.42
C GLY A 85 5.80 3.79 -8.44
N LEU A 86 6.02 4.20 -7.18
CA LEU A 86 6.54 3.32 -6.10
C LEU A 86 5.59 2.18 -5.75
N MET A 87 4.32 2.23 -6.19
CA MET A 87 3.41 1.08 -6.06
C MET A 87 3.88 -0.16 -6.82
N ALA A 88 4.81 -0.01 -7.76
CA ALA A 88 5.55 -1.12 -8.37
C ALA A 88 6.14 -2.06 -7.31
N THR A 89 6.60 -1.54 -6.17
CA THR A 89 7.16 -2.37 -5.07
C THR A 89 6.14 -3.37 -4.53
N VAL A 90 4.89 -2.94 -4.35
CA VAL A 90 3.81 -3.83 -3.86
C VAL A 90 3.38 -4.80 -4.96
N LEU A 91 3.29 -4.36 -6.21
CA LEU A 91 2.96 -5.22 -7.36
C LEU A 91 4.02 -6.32 -7.55
N LEU A 92 5.31 -5.98 -7.46
CA LEU A 92 6.41 -6.94 -7.47
C LEU A 92 6.30 -7.94 -6.32
N MET A 93 5.97 -7.46 -5.12
CA MET A 93 5.75 -8.36 -3.98
C MET A 93 4.59 -9.33 -4.23
N VAL A 94 3.51 -8.91 -4.89
CA VAL A 94 2.42 -9.83 -5.30
C VAL A 94 2.96 -10.96 -6.19
N LEU A 95 3.79 -10.64 -7.18
CA LEU A 95 4.39 -11.64 -8.09
C LEU A 95 5.33 -12.59 -7.36
N VAL A 96 6.16 -12.07 -6.45
CA VAL A 96 7.06 -12.86 -5.59
C VAL A 96 6.27 -13.82 -4.70
N LEU A 97 5.19 -13.34 -4.08
CA LEU A 97 4.33 -14.16 -3.21
C LEU A 97 3.54 -15.21 -3.99
N ALA A 98 3.09 -14.88 -5.19
CA ALA A 98 2.40 -15.80 -6.10
C ALA A 98 3.36 -16.76 -6.84
N ARG A 99 4.67 -16.48 -6.79
CA ARG A 99 5.74 -17.26 -7.45
C ARG A 99 5.50 -17.49 -8.93
N THR A 100 5.13 -16.44 -9.65
CA THR A 100 4.81 -16.52 -11.08
C THR A 100 5.19 -15.23 -11.81
N ALA A 101 5.70 -15.38 -13.03
CA ALA A 101 5.92 -14.27 -13.97
C ALA A 101 4.87 -14.23 -15.09
N ARG A 102 3.92 -15.16 -15.11
CA ARG A 102 2.92 -15.28 -16.19
C ARG A 102 2.09 -14.01 -16.44
N PRO A 103 1.61 -13.28 -15.43
CA PRO A 103 0.81 -12.08 -15.69
C PRO A 103 1.67 -10.86 -16.07
N VAL A 104 3.00 -10.94 -16.05
CA VAL A 104 3.88 -9.78 -16.28
C VAL A 104 3.68 -9.19 -17.66
N VAL A 105 3.76 -10.01 -18.72
CA VAL A 105 3.59 -9.52 -20.09
C VAL A 105 2.22 -8.85 -20.31
N PRO A 106 1.07 -9.50 -20.03
CA PRO A 106 -0.23 -8.84 -20.21
C PRO A 106 -0.40 -7.61 -19.30
N PHE A 107 0.17 -7.62 -18.09
CA PHE A 107 0.15 -6.44 -17.22
C PHE A 107 0.94 -5.27 -17.81
N LEU A 108 2.14 -5.50 -18.33
CA LEU A 108 2.94 -4.46 -18.97
C LEU A 108 2.25 -3.90 -20.22
N LEU A 109 1.61 -4.76 -21.02
CA LEU A 109 0.82 -4.30 -22.18
C LEU A 109 -0.29 -3.33 -21.75
N GLY A 110 -1.02 -3.64 -20.67
CA GLY A 110 -2.00 -2.71 -20.10
C GLY A 110 -1.35 -1.44 -19.56
N ALA A 111 -0.24 -1.55 -18.83
CA ALA A 111 0.43 -0.43 -18.19
C ALA A 111 1.01 0.59 -19.19
N LEU A 112 1.32 0.16 -20.41
CA LEU A 112 1.82 1.03 -21.48
C LEU A 112 0.73 1.87 -22.16
N VAL A 113 -0.54 1.51 -22.02
CA VAL A 113 -1.65 2.21 -22.73
C VAL A 113 -1.71 3.69 -22.37
N VAL A 114 -1.70 4.01 -21.06
CA VAL A 114 -1.78 5.41 -20.60
C VAL A 114 -0.51 6.21 -20.98
N PRO A 115 0.72 5.73 -20.67
CA PRO A 115 1.93 6.41 -21.12
C PRO A 115 1.98 6.65 -22.63
N ALA A 116 1.58 5.66 -23.44
CA ALA A 116 1.56 5.80 -24.90
C ALA A 116 0.54 6.86 -25.33
N ALA A 117 -0.68 6.85 -24.80
CA ALA A 117 -1.72 7.82 -25.13
C ALA A 117 -1.28 9.27 -24.82
N PHE A 118 -0.71 9.51 -23.63
CA PHE A 118 -0.22 10.84 -23.26
C PHE A 118 1.00 11.27 -24.09
N THR A 119 1.93 10.35 -24.36
CA THR A 119 3.10 10.65 -25.20
C THR A 119 2.66 11.02 -26.62
N LEU A 120 1.70 10.30 -27.19
CA LEU A 120 1.12 10.60 -28.50
C LEU A 120 0.34 11.93 -28.51
N ALA A 121 -0.25 12.32 -27.38
CA ALA A 121 -0.87 13.62 -27.18
C ALA A 121 0.14 14.77 -26.95
N GLY A 122 1.46 14.48 -26.98
CA GLY A 122 2.53 15.46 -26.84
C GLY A 122 3.02 15.68 -25.40
N PHE A 123 2.57 14.88 -24.43
CA PHE A 123 3.02 14.99 -23.05
C PHE A 123 4.31 14.19 -22.80
N HIS A 124 5.40 14.88 -22.47
CA HIS A 124 6.67 14.25 -22.15
C HIS A 124 6.87 14.13 -20.63
N TRP A 125 6.66 12.93 -20.09
CA TRP A 125 6.60 12.66 -18.64
C TRP A 125 7.85 13.12 -17.87
N TRP A 126 9.05 12.88 -18.42
CA TRP A 126 10.30 13.27 -17.76
C TRP A 126 10.50 14.78 -17.74
N THR A 127 10.16 15.47 -18.82
CA THR A 127 10.27 16.94 -18.88
C THR A 127 9.31 17.57 -17.89
N ALA A 128 8.08 17.07 -17.84
CA ALA A 128 7.08 17.51 -16.87
C ALA A 128 7.51 17.22 -15.42
N TYR A 129 8.17 16.09 -15.15
CA TYR A 129 8.72 15.80 -13.83
C TYR A 129 9.81 16.80 -13.41
N HIS A 130 10.78 17.09 -14.28
CA HIS A 130 11.84 18.05 -13.96
C HIS A 130 11.28 19.45 -13.71
N LEU A 131 10.36 19.90 -14.57
CA LEU A 131 9.68 21.19 -14.40
C LEU A 131 8.86 21.24 -13.10
N LEU A 132 8.18 20.14 -12.74
CA LEU A 132 7.46 20.03 -11.47
C LEU A 132 8.41 20.22 -10.28
N VAL A 133 9.54 19.52 -10.29
CA VAL A 133 10.55 19.60 -9.22
C VAL A 133 11.09 21.03 -9.11
N GLU A 134 11.48 21.64 -10.23
CA GLU A 134 11.96 23.02 -10.25
C GLU A 134 10.93 24.00 -9.68
N ARG A 135 9.68 23.94 -10.14
CA ARG A 135 8.60 24.79 -9.65
C ARG A 135 8.28 24.56 -8.18
N TYR A 136 8.34 23.31 -7.73
CA TYR A 136 8.13 22.96 -6.34
C TYR A 136 9.18 23.58 -5.43
N TYR A 137 10.47 23.52 -5.79
CA TYR A 137 11.55 24.13 -5.02
C TYR A 137 11.61 25.66 -5.13
N GLN A 138 11.13 26.25 -6.24
CA GLN A 138 10.89 27.70 -6.33
C GLN A 138 9.79 28.17 -5.38
N GLY A 139 8.81 27.31 -5.08
CA GLY A 139 7.69 27.61 -4.20
C GLY A 139 7.84 27.00 -2.81
N ALA A 140 6.80 26.25 -2.39
CA ALA A 140 6.67 25.71 -1.04
C ALA A 140 7.85 24.80 -0.63
N GLY A 141 8.45 24.07 -1.57
CA GLY A 141 9.58 23.19 -1.32
C GLY A 141 10.85 23.91 -0.89
N GLY A 142 11.05 25.17 -1.30
CA GLY A 142 12.22 25.97 -0.92
C GLY A 142 12.16 26.49 0.52
N ILE A 143 10.95 26.72 1.05
CA ILE A 143 10.74 27.34 2.37
C ILE A 143 10.56 26.27 3.46
N ARG A 144 10.09 25.08 3.09
CA ARG A 144 9.78 24.00 4.04
C ARG A 144 11.05 23.20 4.42
N PRO A 145 11.42 23.09 5.71
CA PRO A 145 12.63 22.36 6.10
C PRO A 145 12.51 20.85 5.83
N TYR A 146 13.46 20.27 5.10
CA TYR A 146 13.41 18.84 4.76
C TYR A 146 13.41 17.94 6.01
N ALA A 147 14.30 18.22 6.97
CA ALA A 147 14.41 17.44 8.20
C ALA A 147 13.11 17.40 9.02
N TYR A 148 12.36 18.51 9.06
CA TYR A 148 11.06 18.55 9.73
C TYR A 148 10.06 17.61 9.06
N TRP A 149 9.96 17.67 7.73
CA TRP A 149 8.95 16.91 6.99
C TRP A 149 9.21 15.41 6.99
N VAL A 150 10.47 14.94 7.00
CA VAL A 150 10.76 13.50 7.19
C VAL A 150 10.11 12.95 8.46
N TRP A 151 10.17 13.68 9.57
CA TRP A 151 9.57 13.22 10.83
C TRP A 151 8.07 13.51 10.94
N ALA A 152 7.63 14.69 10.50
CA ALA A 152 6.23 15.07 10.51
C ALA A 152 5.39 14.11 9.66
N ASN A 153 5.93 13.67 8.52
CA ASN A 153 5.27 12.73 7.63
C ASN A 153 5.01 11.38 8.30
N LEU A 154 6.02 10.83 8.97
CA LEU A 154 5.89 9.60 9.72
C LEU A 154 4.88 9.72 10.87
N ALA A 155 4.85 10.87 11.56
CA ALA A 155 3.84 11.14 12.59
C ALA A 155 2.42 11.16 11.99
N CYS A 156 2.23 11.83 10.84
CA CYS A 156 0.97 11.80 10.10
C CYS A 156 0.57 10.39 9.67
N ALA A 157 1.51 9.56 9.18
CA ALA A 157 1.21 8.15 8.87
C ALA A 157 0.73 7.36 10.08
N VAL A 158 1.33 7.55 11.25
CA VAL A 158 0.93 6.88 12.50
C VAL A 158 -0.51 7.28 12.86
N LEU A 159 -0.82 8.57 12.79
CA LEU A 159 -2.17 9.08 13.08
C LEU A 159 -3.19 8.58 12.04
N ALA A 160 -2.86 8.64 10.76
CA ALA A 160 -3.77 8.27 9.68
C ALA A 160 -4.01 6.75 9.58
N SER A 161 -2.97 5.93 9.75
CA SER A 161 -3.12 4.46 9.75
C SER A 161 -3.68 3.93 11.08
N GLY A 162 -3.49 4.66 12.18
CA GLY A 162 -3.91 4.28 13.52
C GLY A 162 -2.93 3.33 14.22
N LEU A 163 -2.97 3.33 15.55
CA LEU A 163 -2.05 2.54 16.40
C LEU A 163 -2.14 1.04 16.16
N ALA A 164 -3.31 0.53 15.75
CA ALA A 164 -3.49 -0.88 15.41
C ALA A 164 -2.66 -1.28 14.19
N ALA A 165 -2.63 -0.44 13.14
CA ALA A 165 -1.80 -0.70 11.97
C ALA A 165 -0.31 -0.67 12.35
N VAL A 166 0.13 0.31 13.13
CA VAL A 166 1.53 0.42 13.61
C VAL A 166 1.95 -0.82 14.42
N ALA A 167 1.11 -1.26 15.36
CA ALA A 167 1.38 -2.47 16.13
C ALA A 167 1.42 -3.73 15.24
N GLY A 168 0.56 -3.79 14.23
CA GLY A 168 0.56 -4.84 13.20
C GLY A 168 1.83 -4.83 12.34
N VAL A 169 2.32 -3.66 11.94
CA VAL A 169 3.55 -3.49 11.17
C VAL A 169 4.76 -3.97 11.98
N ARG A 170 4.85 -3.60 13.27
CA ARG A 170 5.89 -4.12 14.17
C ARG A 170 5.88 -5.66 14.22
N ARG A 171 4.70 -6.27 14.24
CA ARG A 171 4.57 -7.73 14.21
C ARG A 171 4.90 -8.32 12.84
N SER A 172 4.67 -7.59 11.76
CA SER A 172 5.07 -8.00 10.40
C SER A 172 6.59 -8.13 10.30
N ALA A 173 7.34 -7.22 10.92
CA ALA A 173 8.80 -7.29 10.98
C ALA A 173 9.29 -8.57 11.69
N SER A 174 8.65 -9.01 12.77
CA SER A 174 9.03 -10.26 13.44
C SER A 174 8.72 -11.51 12.63
N TYR A 175 7.62 -11.53 11.86
CA TYR A 175 7.34 -12.61 10.90
C TYR A 175 8.36 -12.66 9.75
N ALA A 176 8.80 -11.51 9.24
CA ALA A 176 9.82 -11.42 8.19
C ALA A 176 11.20 -11.86 8.70
N PHE A 177 11.62 -11.39 9.88
CA PHE A 177 12.86 -11.82 10.50
C PHE A 177 12.88 -13.34 10.73
N GLY A 178 11.76 -13.90 11.22
CA GLY A 178 11.61 -15.35 11.38
C GLY A 178 11.64 -16.12 10.05
N ALA A 179 11.19 -15.52 8.94
CA ALA A 179 11.29 -16.12 7.61
C ALA A 179 12.73 -16.10 7.08
N VAL A 180 13.43 -14.97 7.21
CA VAL A 180 14.84 -14.83 6.82
C VAL A 180 15.73 -15.78 7.62
N ARG A 181 15.52 -15.87 8.94
CA ARG A 181 16.26 -16.80 9.80
C ARG A 181 16.06 -18.25 9.39
N ALA A 182 14.83 -18.66 9.09
CA ALA A 182 14.53 -20.02 8.64
C ALA A 182 15.20 -20.37 7.30
N LEU A 183 15.32 -19.40 6.39
CA LEU A 183 16.06 -19.58 5.13
C LEU A 183 17.57 -19.72 5.37
N ARG A 184 18.13 -18.96 6.33
CA ARG A 184 19.57 -18.99 6.65
C ARG A 184 20.00 -20.24 7.40
N THR A 185 19.18 -20.78 8.29
CA THR A 185 19.56 -21.94 9.12
C THR A 185 19.36 -23.29 8.41
N GLY A 186 18.89 -23.30 7.15
CA GLY A 186 18.65 -24.54 6.40
C GLY A 186 17.61 -25.46 7.03
N ASP A 187 16.84 -24.97 8.00
CA ASP A 187 15.87 -25.75 8.77
C ASP A 187 14.55 -25.82 7.98
N THR A 188 14.63 -26.46 6.80
CA THR A 188 13.49 -26.76 5.91
C THR A 188 12.80 -28.08 6.29
N ALA A 189 13.18 -28.69 7.41
CA ALA A 189 12.39 -29.78 7.96
C ALA A 189 11.04 -29.22 8.42
N PRO A 190 9.90 -29.78 7.99
CA PRO A 190 8.57 -29.40 8.49
C PRO A 190 8.42 -29.88 9.94
N ARG A 191 9.17 -29.29 10.88
CA ARG A 191 9.03 -29.57 12.29
C ARG A 191 7.77 -28.87 12.77
N THR A 192 6.69 -29.65 12.85
CA THR A 192 5.39 -29.37 13.47
C THR A 192 4.42 -28.49 12.66
N GLY A 193 3.11 -28.75 12.80
CA GLY A 193 2.01 -28.04 12.13
C GLY A 193 1.95 -26.52 12.33
N ASN A 194 2.88 -25.94 13.10
CA ASN A 194 3.01 -24.51 13.36
C ASN A 194 3.61 -23.71 12.17
N THR A 195 4.28 -24.36 11.22
CA THR A 195 4.84 -23.70 10.02
C THR A 195 3.80 -23.44 8.94
N ALA A 196 2.93 -24.42 8.66
CA ALA A 196 1.81 -24.29 7.73
C ALA A 196 0.81 -23.22 8.19
N THR A 197 0.53 -23.13 9.50
CA THR A 197 -0.36 -22.11 10.08
C THR A 197 0.22 -20.69 10.00
N ARG A 198 1.54 -20.53 9.91
CA ARG A 198 2.21 -19.22 9.79
C ARG A 198 2.44 -18.76 8.35
N ALA A 199 2.33 -19.65 7.36
CA ALA A 199 2.56 -19.29 5.97
C ALA A 199 1.67 -18.12 5.47
N PRO A 200 0.36 -18.07 5.77
CA PRO A 200 -0.48 -16.96 5.35
C PRO A 200 -0.13 -15.65 6.06
N ALA A 201 0.20 -15.71 7.36
CA ALA A 201 0.65 -14.56 8.14
C ALA A 201 1.98 -13.98 7.62
N ARG A 202 2.91 -14.84 7.18
CA ARG A 202 4.17 -14.40 6.54
C ARG A 202 3.93 -13.68 5.22
N ARG A 203 3.02 -14.19 4.36
CA ARG A 203 2.69 -13.53 3.09
C ARG A 203 2.09 -12.15 3.32
N LEU A 204 1.17 -12.03 4.27
CA LEU A 204 0.61 -10.74 4.66
C LEU A 204 1.69 -9.79 5.18
N ALA A 205 2.57 -10.27 6.07
CA ALA A 205 3.66 -9.47 6.61
C ALA A 205 4.61 -8.94 5.52
N LEU A 206 4.97 -9.77 4.54
CA LEU A 206 5.82 -9.36 3.42
C LEU A 206 5.15 -8.32 2.53
N LEU A 207 3.84 -8.46 2.26
CA LEU A 207 3.07 -7.46 1.51
C LEU A 207 3.03 -6.11 2.25
N VAL A 208 2.77 -6.13 3.56
CA VAL A 208 2.76 -4.93 4.41
C VAL A 208 4.14 -4.26 4.42
N LEU A 209 5.21 -5.05 4.54
CA LEU A 209 6.58 -4.51 4.54
C LEU A 209 6.98 -3.92 3.18
N ALA A 210 6.52 -4.50 2.07
CA ALA A 210 6.72 -3.92 0.74
C ALA A 210 6.06 -2.54 0.63
N ALA A 211 4.86 -2.37 1.18
CA ALA A 211 4.19 -1.08 1.23
C ALA A 211 4.90 -0.09 2.16
N LEU A 212 5.41 -0.55 3.31
CA LEU A 212 6.22 0.28 4.21
C LEU A 212 7.50 0.75 3.53
N VAL A 213 8.20 -0.13 2.80
CA VAL A 213 9.40 0.24 2.03
C VAL A 213 9.07 1.27 0.96
N ALA A 214 7.97 1.11 0.23
CA ALA A 214 7.53 2.09 -0.75
C ALA A 214 7.23 3.45 -0.11
N LEU A 215 6.55 3.46 1.05
CA LEU A 215 6.25 4.68 1.81
C LEU A 215 7.53 5.37 2.31
N LEU A 216 8.47 4.62 2.90
CA LEU A 216 9.75 5.17 3.37
C LEU A 216 10.61 5.67 2.21
N ALA A 217 10.60 5.00 1.06
CA ALA A 217 11.27 5.48 -0.14
C ALA A 217 10.64 6.78 -0.66
N ALA A 218 9.30 6.89 -0.62
CA ALA A 218 8.59 8.12 -0.99
C ALA A 218 8.92 9.28 -0.04
N ASP A 219 9.12 8.99 1.24
CA ASP A 219 9.46 9.99 2.25
C ASP A 219 10.92 10.47 2.12
N LEU A 220 11.87 9.53 2.14
CA LEU A 220 13.31 9.80 2.12
C LEU A 220 13.84 10.30 0.78
N SER A 221 13.09 10.11 -0.31
CA SER A 221 13.42 10.71 -1.61
C SER A 221 13.02 12.18 -1.70
N GLY A 222 12.25 12.69 -0.74
CA GLY A 222 11.69 14.04 -0.79
C GLY A 222 10.50 14.18 -1.75
N MET A 223 10.07 13.11 -2.43
CA MET A 223 8.85 13.12 -3.25
C MET A 223 7.60 13.46 -2.42
N SER A 224 7.65 13.16 -1.11
CA SER A 224 6.57 13.44 -0.16
C SER A 224 6.82 14.66 0.71
N LYS A 225 7.81 15.50 0.37
CA LYS A 225 8.10 16.69 1.17
C LYS A 225 6.86 17.59 1.17
N ALA A 226 6.16 17.64 2.29
CA ALA A 226 5.02 18.54 2.51
C ALA A 226 3.83 18.42 1.53
N GLU A 227 3.71 17.29 0.85
CA GLU A 227 2.53 16.88 0.05
C GLU A 227 1.93 15.59 0.62
N THR A 228 2.29 15.27 1.86
CA THR A 228 2.07 13.99 2.54
C THR A 228 0.61 13.62 2.65
N GLU A 229 -0.21 14.62 2.96
CA GLU A 229 -1.67 14.52 2.98
C GLU A 229 -2.26 14.09 1.63
N ARG A 230 -1.55 14.34 0.51
CA ARG A 230 -2.05 14.12 -0.86
C ARG A 230 -1.54 12.85 -1.57
N ILE A 231 -0.60 12.11 -0.99
CA ILE A 231 -0.01 10.96 -1.72
C ILE A 231 0.19 9.70 -0.89
N TRP A 232 -0.03 9.74 0.43
CA TRP A 232 0.26 8.57 1.27
C TRP A 232 -0.88 7.56 1.38
N GLN A 233 -2.11 7.97 1.12
CA GLN A 233 -3.28 7.10 1.26
C GLN A 233 -3.19 5.79 0.44
N PRO A 234 -2.67 5.79 -0.81
CA PRO A 234 -2.43 4.57 -1.57
C PRO A 234 -1.46 3.59 -0.88
N PHE A 235 -0.44 4.09 -0.17
CA PHE A 235 0.51 3.26 0.59
C PHE A 235 -0.04 2.85 1.96
N LEU A 236 -0.65 3.78 2.70
CA LEU A 236 -1.21 3.55 4.03
C LEU A 236 -2.30 2.47 4.02
N LEU A 237 -3.10 2.42 2.94
CA LEU A 237 -4.10 1.37 2.74
C LEU A 237 -3.53 -0.04 2.90
N TRP A 238 -2.28 -0.26 2.49
CA TRP A 238 -1.61 -1.57 2.57
C TRP A 238 -0.97 -1.85 3.92
N LEU A 239 -0.89 -0.87 4.82
CA LEU A 239 -0.47 -1.07 6.21
C LEU A 239 -1.63 -1.52 7.10
N LEU A 240 -2.88 -1.12 6.80
CA LEU A 240 -4.07 -1.45 7.59
C LEU A 240 -4.29 -2.97 7.79
N PRO A 241 -4.10 -3.83 6.77
CA PRO A 241 -4.21 -5.29 6.95
C PRO A 241 -3.28 -5.87 8.02
N ALA A 242 -2.19 -5.19 8.38
CA ALA A 242 -1.26 -5.66 9.40
C ALA A 242 -1.94 -5.86 10.77
N ALA A 243 -3.01 -5.11 11.05
CA ALA A 243 -3.79 -5.26 12.28
C ALA A 243 -4.42 -6.67 12.43
N ALA A 244 -4.64 -7.40 11.32
CA ALA A 244 -5.11 -8.79 11.36
C ALA A 244 -4.12 -9.74 12.06
N LEU A 245 -2.84 -9.34 12.15
CA LEU A 245 -1.81 -10.11 12.85
C LEU A 245 -1.88 -9.93 14.37
N LEU A 246 -2.66 -8.99 14.90
CA LEU A 246 -2.77 -8.76 16.34
C LEU A 246 -3.47 -9.93 17.06
N PRO A 247 -3.21 -10.15 18.37
CA PRO A 247 -3.91 -11.20 19.13
C PRO A 247 -5.42 -10.96 19.14
N ALA A 248 -6.21 -12.02 18.93
CA ALA A 248 -7.67 -11.92 18.92
C ALA A 248 -8.25 -11.38 20.24
N ARG A 249 -7.65 -11.76 21.38
CA ARG A 249 -8.03 -11.29 22.71
C ARG A 249 -7.94 -9.76 22.87
N THR A 250 -7.03 -9.12 22.14
CA THR A 250 -6.82 -7.67 22.22
C THR A 250 -7.53 -6.89 21.10
N ALA A 251 -8.17 -7.58 20.15
CA ALA A 251 -8.72 -6.95 18.94
C ALA A 251 -9.70 -5.82 19.26
N ARG A 252 -10.57 -5.99 20.26
CA ARG A 252 -11.52 -4.96 20.70
C ARG A 252 -10.83 -3.66 21.15
N TYR A 253 -9.73 -3.77 21.89
CA TYR A 253 -8.98 -2.60 22.36
C TYR A 253 -8.29 -1.88 21.22
N TRP A 254 -7.77 -2.62 20.23
CA TRP A 254 -7.18 -2.06 19.04
C TRP A 254 -8.19 -1.38 18.12
N LEU A 255 -9.43 -1.88 18.05
CA LEU A 255 -10.51 -1.22 17.34
C LEU A 255 -10.88 0.11 18.04
N VAL A 256 -11.03 0.11 19.36
CA VAL A 256 -11.24 1.36 20.14
C VAL A 256 -10.10 2.35 19.91
N ALA A 257 -8.84 1.89 19.96
CA ALA A 257 -7.67 2.71 19.69
C ALA A 257 -7.56 3.20 18.24
N SER A 258 -8.34 2.65 17.31
CA SER A 258 -8.43 3.15 15.92
C SER A 258 -9.57 4.15 15.78
N VAL A 259 -10.72 3.89 16.42
CA VAL A 259 -11.92 4.74 16.33
C VAL A 259 -11.78 6.03 17.13
N VAL A 260 -11.24 5.97 18.35
CA VAL A 260 -11.14 7.15 19.23
C VAL A 260 -10.32 8.27 18.59
N PRO A 261 -9.10 8.04 18.05
CA PRO A 261 -8.37 9.07 17.34
C PRO A 261 -9.12 9.59 16.11
N ALA A 262 -9.76 8.71 15.33
CA ALA A 262 -10.54 9.13 14.16
C ALA A 262 -11.67 10.10 14.54
N LEU A 263 -12.41 9.78 15.61
CA LEU A 263 -13.47 10.65 16.14
C LEU A 263 -12.90 11.95 16.70
N LEU A 264 -11.82 11.90 17.50
CA LEU A 264 -11.19 13.10 18.05
C LEU A 264 -10.71 14.02 16.93
N ILE A 265 -10.05 13.49 15.90
CA ILE A 265 -9.61 14.26 14.74
C ILE A 265 -10.82 14.88 14.04
N ASN A 266 -11.87 14.11 13.76
CA ASN A 266 -13.06 14.61 13.08
C ASN A 266 -13.82 15.69 13.86
N HIS A 267 -13.83 15.63 15.20
CA HIS A 267 -14.64 16.54 16.02
C HIS A 267 -13.83 17.71 16.62
N LEU A 268 -12.51 17.57 16.78
CA LEU A 268 -11.67 18.60 17.40
C LEU A 268 -10.87 19.41 16.38
N LEU A 269 -10.60 18.86 15.20
CA LEU A 269 -9.86 19.58 14.17
C LEU A 269 -10.84 20.22 13.20
N TRP A 270 -10.89 21.56 13.20
CA TRP A 270 -11.49 22.32 12.13
C TRP A 270 -10.57 22.24 10.91
N THR A 271 -10.81 21.28 10.03
CA THR A 271 -10.14 21.24 8.73
C THR A 271 -10.84 22.25 7.81
N GLY A 272 -10.28 23.46 7.70
CA GLY A 272 -10.74 24.45 6.74
C GLY A 272 -10.35 24.00 5.34
N TRP A 273 -11.21 23.20 4.71
CA TRP A 273 -11.17 22.91 3.28
C TRP A 273 -11.94 23.97 2.52
#